data_AF-K4QWT9-F1
#
_entry.id   AF-K4QWT9-F1
#
_cell.length_a   1.000
_cell.length_b   1.000
_cell.length_c   1.000
_cell.angle_alpha   90.00
_cell.angle_beta   90.00
_cell.angle_gamma   90.00
#
_symmetry.space_group_name_H-M   'P 1'
#
loop_
_entity.id
_entity.type
_entity.pdbx_description
1 polymer ?
#
loop_
_entity_poly.entity_id
_entity_poly.type
_entity_poly.pdbx_seq_one_letter_code
_entity_poly.pdbx_strand_id
1 'polypeptide(L)'
;MTVDGGRLHSTWWQGMRESVEGADTELHPEGLTDTVPAGLGPAYAKFSDLYPEQQLQLQLLYGASQRAFERNTRVAARVTVQRVLGNALSDPRMDDVKPNEHLIEYLDEEIADLRGRLAQDSATAVSRGLNVGLTLGSAASLVLLVVPLLWGVGILQALGVTLNCTNRWHLLGAFVCGGVGAFGAVLSVLVRLRGNAEQLTKRQNSSRDGLIVPGQMARSMRHEGVYRVFVGWILALAVYFLLSGGLVPVFEVPATVAEICPSAGSPGSAAKGTDFWGFWCAIGFVAGFNERWAFGILGRESTRKPKGA
;
A
#
# COMPACT_ATOMS: atom_id res chain seq x y z
N MET A 1 -37.30 27.83 -5.04
CA MET A 1 -36.23 27.32 -4.16
C MET A 1 -35.84 25.93 -4.66
N THR A 2 -34.89 25.88 -5.59
CA THR A 2 -34.38 24.63 -6.17
C THR A 2 -33.01 24.36 -5.58
N VAL A 3 -32.85 23.13 -5.11
CA VAL A 3 -31.85 22.68 -4.14
C VAL A 3 -30.46 22.60 -4.76
N ASP A 4 -29.50 23.22 -4.07
CA ASP A 4 -28.05 23.26 -4.30
C ASP A 4 -27.37 21.89 -4.01
N GLY A 5 -27.96 20.79 -4.49
CA GLY A 5 -27.53 19.42 -4.18
C GLY A 5 -26.33 18.92 -5.00
N GLY A 6 -26.06 19.53 -6.15
CA GLY A 6 -25.00 19.10 -7.07
C GLY A 6 -23.58 19.43 -6.59
N ARG A 7 -23.39 20.56 -5.89
CA ARG A 7 -22.06 21.02 -5.43
C ARG A 7 -21.52 20.26 -4.23
N LEU A 8 -22.40 19.82 -3.33
CA LEU A 8 -22.01 19.07 -2.13
C LEU A 8 -21.54 17.65 -2.46
N HIS A 9 -22.16 17.01 -3.44
CA HIS A 9 -21.78 15.66 -3.85
C HIS A 9 -20.45 15.64 -4.62
N SER A 10 -20.19 16.67 -5.44
CA SER A 10 -18.93 16.78 -6.19
C SER A 10 -17.73 17.06 -5.28
N THR A 11 -17.87 17.93 -4.27
CA THR A 11 -16.77 18.24 -3.34
C THR A 11 -16.45 17.07 -2.41
N TRP A 12 -17.46 16.32 -1.97
CA TRP A 12 -17.25 15.10 -1.18
C TRP A 12 -16.57 14.00 -1.99
N TRP A 13 -17.00 13.75 -3.22
CA TRP A 13 -16.35 12.78 -4.12
C TRP A 13 -14.92 13.19 -4.47
N GLN A 14 -14.68 14.48 -4.69
CA GLN A 14 -13.35 15.00 -4.98
C GLN A 14 -12.43 14.89 -3.77
N GLY A 15 -12.92 15.19 -2.56
CA GLY A 15 -12.16 14.98 -1.32
C GLY A 15 -11.86 13.52 -1.04
N MET A 16 -12.82 12.61 -1.29
CA MET A 16 -12.60 11.17 -1.15
C MET A 16 -11.60 10.67 -2.20
N ARG A 17 -11.69 11.16 -3.43
CA ARG A 17 -10.72 10.85 -4.50
C ARG A 17 -9.33 11.38 -4.19
N GLU A 18 -9.19 12.61 -3.67
CA GLU A 18 -7.90 13.16 -3.24
C GLU A 18 -7.30 12.35 -2.07
N SER A 19 -8.14 11.91 -1.12
CA SER A 19 -7.70 11.06 0.00
C SER A 19 -7.19 9.69 -0.46
N VAL A 20 -7.67 9.22 -1.61
CA VAL A 20 -7.37 7.92 -2.20
C VAL A 20 -6.25 8.11 -3.24
N GLU A 21 -6.49 8.76 -4.36
CA GLU A 21 -5.53 8.85 -5.46
C GLU A 21 -4.34 9.80 -5.18
N GLY A 22 -4.40 10.62 -4.13
CA GLY A 22 -3.49 11.73 -3.90
C GLY A 22 -3.97 12.99 -4.61
N ALA A 23 -3.43 14.15 -4.27
CA ALA A 23 -3.79 15.40 -4.94
C ALA A 23 -3.37 15.37 -6.42
N ASP A 24 -4.24 15.82 -7.34
CA ASP A 24 -3.97 15.84 -8.78
C ASP A 24 -2.64 16.50 -9.08
N THR A 25 -1.73 15.80 -9.77
CA THR A 25 -0.44 16.38 -10.17
C THR A 25 -0.69 17.54 -11.13
N GLU A 26 -0.03 18.68 -10.89
CA GLU A 26 -0.09 19.82 -11.81
C GLU A 26 0.33 19.35 -13.22
N LEU A 27 -0.55 19.58 -14.20
CA LEU A 27 -0.34 19.17 -15.60
C LEU A 27 0.83 19.92 -16.27
N HIS A 28 1.21 21.06 -15.70
CA HIS A 28 2.33 21.90 -16.15
C HIS A 28 3.23 22.16 -14.93
N PRO A 29 4.34 21.41 -14.78
CA PRO A 29 5.26 21.66 -13.68
C PRO A 29 5.94 23.01 -13.91
N GLU A 30 5.71 23.96 -13.00
CA GLU A 30 6.43 25.24 -13.01
C GLU A 30 7.90 25.02 -12.64
N GLY A 31 8.81 25.71 -13.31
CA GLY A 31 10.20 25.77 -12.90
C GLY A 31 10.37 26.65 -11.67
N LEU A 32 11.43 26.41 -10.89
CA LEU A 32 11.77 27.28 -9.76
C LEU A 32 12.00 28.73 -10.23
N THR A 33 12.55 28.90 -11.43
CA THR A 33 12.74 30.20 -12.11
C THR A 33 11.44 30.97 -12.30
N ASP A 34 10.34 30.26 -12.57
CA ASP A 34 9.04 30.86 -12.87
C ASP A 34 8.37 31.43 -11.61
N THR A 35 8.87 31.04 -10.44
CA THR A 35 8.40 31.54 -9.14
C THR A 35 9.16 32.75 -8.63
N VAL A 36 10.23 33.16 -9.31
CA VAL A 36 11.03 34.31 -8.90
C VAL A 36 10.24 35.59 -9.19
N PRO A 37 10.04 36.48 -8.19
CA PRO A 37 9.34 37.74 -8.39
C PRO A 37 9.96 38.58 -9.53
N ALA A 38 9.10 39.23 -10.31
CA ALA A 38 9.53 40.14 -11.37
C ALA A 38 10.48 41.22 -10.80
N GLY A 39 11.70 41.29 -11.34
CA GLY A 39 12.76 42.20 -10.88
C GLY A 39 13.91 41.54 -10.13
N LEU A 40 13.76 40.30 -9.64
CA LEU A 40 14.83 39.55 -8.95
C LEU A 40 15.62 38.60 -9.86
N GLY A 41 15.38 38.63 -11.18
CA GLY A 41 16.11 37.81 -12.16
C GLY A 41 17.64 37.94 -12.10
N PRO A 42 18.22 39.15 -11.98
CA PRO A 42 19.67 39.33 -11.83
C PRO A 42 20.22 38.72 -10.54
N ALA A 43 19.49 38.85 -9.43
CA ALA A 43 19.86 38.24 -8.15
C ALA A 43 19.80 36.71 -8.22
N TYR A 44 18.81 36.17 -8.94
CA TYR A 44 18.70 34.73 -9.16
C TYR A 44 19.84 34.17 -10.04
N ALA A 45 20.26 34.90 -11.07
CA ALA A 45 21.42 34.51 -11.87
C ALA A 45 22.69 34.47 -11.00
N LYS A 46 22.91 35.50 -10.18
CA LYS A 46 24.03 35.55 -9.22
C LYS A 46 23.96 34.43 -8.19
N PHE A 47 22.77 34.08 -7.71
CA PHE A 47 22.55 32.96 -6.80
C PHE A 47 22.91 31.62 -7.47
N SER A 48 22.52 31.45 -8.72
CA SER A 48 22.84 30.27 -9.52
C SER A 48 24.36 30.10 -9.69
N ASP A 49 25.07 31.20 -9.91
CA ASP A 49 26.53 31.20 -10.09
C ASP A 49 27.28 30.93 -8.78
N LEU A 50 26.83 31.51 -7.66
CA LEU A 50 27.51 31.39 -6.36
C LEU A 50 27.14 30.11 -5.59
N TYR A 51 25.92 29.59 -5.78
CA TYR A 51 25.35 28.46 -5.02
C TYR A 51 24.68 27.42 -5.92
N PRO A 52 25.40 26.83 -6.90
CA PRO A 52 24.80 25.94 -7.90
C PRO A 52 24.23 24.66 -7.28
N GLU A 53 24.86 24.12 -6.23
CA GLU A 53 24.38 22.90 -5.56
C GLU A 53 23.06 23.16 -4.81
N GLN A 54 22.99 24.22 -4.02
CA GLN A 54 21.79 24.58 -3.26
C GLN A 54 20.64 24.93 -4.22
N GLN A 55 20.92 25.62 -5.33
CA GLN A 55 19.93 25.90 -6.36
C GLN A 55 19.34 24.61 -6.95
N LEU A 56 20.20 23.66 -7.34
CA LEU A 56 19.75 22.37 -7.87
C LEU A 56 18.89 21.63 -6.84
N GLN A 57 19.31 21.62 -5.58
CA GLN A 57 18.58 20.97 -4.49
C GLN A 57 17.21 21.63 -4.26
N LEU A 58 17.13 22.97 -4.27
CA LEU A 58 15.87 23.70 -4.18
C LEU A 58 14.97 23.44 -5.39
N GLN A 59 15.52 23.33 -6.60
CA GLN A 59 14.75 23.00 -7.80
C GLN A 59 14.16 21.58 -7.72
N LEU A 60 14.95 20.61 -7.25
CA LEU A 60 14.49 19.24 -7.00
C LEU A 60 13.39 19.21 -5.93
N LEU A 61 13.57 19.95 -4.84
CA LEU A 61 12.57 20.06 -3.76
C LEU A 61 11.29 20.75 -4.23
N TYR A 62 11.41 21.78 -5.07
CA TYR A 62 10.27 22.46 -5.66
C TYR A 62 9.45 21.50 -6.54
N GLY A 63 10.13 20.77 -7.44
CA GLY A 63 9.48 19.73 -8.26
C GLY A 63 8.88 18.59 -7.44
N ALA A 64 9.52 18.21 -6.32
CA ALA A 64 8.98 17.23 -5.39
C ALA A 64 7.75 17.78 -4.63
N SER A 65 7.75 19.05 -4.24
CA SER A 65 6.64 19.71 -3.55
C SER A 65 5.37 19.74 -4.40
N GLN A 66 5.48 20.04 -5.71
CA GLN A 66 4.38 20.00 -6.67
C GLN A 66 3.75 18.59 -6.79
N ARG A 67 4.53 17.55 -6.47
CA ARG A 67 4.14 16.14 -6.54
C ARG A 67 3.81 15.55 -5.18
N ALA A 68 3.84 16.35 -4.11
CA ALA A 68 3.46 15.89 -2.77
C ALA A 68 2.05 15.29 -2.78
N PHE A 69 1.89 14.23 -2.00
CA PHE A 69 0.69 13.41 -1.94
C PHE A 69 -0.46 14.18 -1.30
N GLU A 70 -0.21 14.83 -0.16
CA GLU A 70 -1.21 15.69 0.47
C GLU A 70 -1.20 17.11 -0.09
N ARG A 71 -2.39 17.65 -0.34
CA ARG A 71 -2.58 19.03 -0.83
C ARG A 71 -2.01 20.08 0.14
N ASN A 72 -2.21 19.88 1.44
CA ASN A 72 -1.69 20.80 2.46
C ASN A 72 -0.17 20.80 2.48
N THR A 73 0.46 19.61 2.43
CA THR A 73 1.91 19.48 2.33
C THR A 73 2.44 20.12 1.06
N ARG A 74 1.78 19.93 -0.09
CA ARG A 74 2.13 20.58 -1.36
C ARG A 74 2.17 22.10 -1.22
N VAL A 75 1.09 22.70 -0.74
CA VAL A 75 0.98 24.16 -0.59
C VAL A 75 2.02 24.67 0.41
N ALA A 76 2.15 24.02 1.57
CA ALA A 76 3.10 24.42 2.60
C ALA A 76 4.55 24.33 2.11
N ALA A 77 4.93 23.22 1.47
CA ALA A 77 6.28 23.03 0.94
C ALA A 77 6.58 24.01 -0.21
N ARG A 78 5.62 24.27 -1.11
CA ARG A 78 5.78 25.28 -2.19
C ARG A 78 6.04 26.67 -1.63
N VAL A 79 5.22 27.10 -0.66
CA VAL A 79 5.37 28.40 0.01
C VAL A 79 6.70 28.49 0.75
N THR A 80 7.12 27.40 1.40
CA THR A 80 8.37 27.37 2.16
C THR A 80 9.58 27.45 1.22
N VAL A 81 9.62 26.69 0.12
CA VAL A 81 10.69 26.79 -0.90
C VAL A 81 10.76 28.20 -1.48
N GLN A 82 9.61 28.81 -1.83
CA GLN A 82 9.57 30.18 -2.33
C GLN A 82 10.06 31.20 -1.30
N ARG A 83 9.75 31.01 -0.01
CA ARG A 83 10.23 31.87 1.07
C ARG A 83 11.73 31.72 1.30
N VAL A 84 12.25 30.49 1.31
CA VAL A 84 13.70 30.23 1.45
C VAL A 84 14.46 30.87 0.30
N LEU A 85 13.98 30.69 -0.94
CA LEU A 85 14.58 31.34 -2.11
C LEU A 85 14.47 32.87 -2.01
N GLY A 86 13.31 33.41 -1.64
CA GLY A 86 13.11 34.86 -1.48
C GLY A 86 14.02 35.47 -0.40
N ASN A 87 14.19 34.78 0.72
CA ASN A 87 15.10 35.17 1.80
C ASN A 87 16.56 35.16 1.31
N ALA A 88 16.97 34.09 0.62
CA ALA A 88 18.32 33.98 0.08
C ALA A 88 18.61 35.07 -0.97
N LEU A 89 17.67 35.34 -1.89
CA LEU A 89 17.82 36.38 -2.91
C LEU A 89 17.80 37.81 -2.34
N SER A 90 17.24 38.00 -1.15
CA SER A 90 17.16 39.30 -0.47
C SER A 90 18.27 39.48 0.58
N ASP A 91 19.10 38.46 0.81
CA ASP A 91 20.18 38.53 1.80
C ASP A 91 21.27 39.51 1.30
N PRO A 92 21.64 40.55 2.07
CA PRO A 92 22.70 41.48 1.68
C PRO A 92 24.05 40.81 1.37
N ARG A 93 24.30 39.63 1.92
CA ARG A 93 25.54 38.85 1.73
C ARG A 93 25.61 38.21 0.34
N MET A 94 24.51 38.21 -0.41
CA MET A 94 24.51 37.86 -1.84
C MET A 94 25.38 38.79 -2.67
N ASP A 95 25.70 39.98 -2.16
CA ASP A 95 26.56 40.92 -2.88
C ASP A 95 28.06 40.62 -2.81
N ASP A 96 28.45 39.70 -1.94
CA ASP A 96 29.83 39.27 -1.78
C ASP A 96 30.37 38.55 -3.03
N VAL A 97 31.68 38.68 -3.25
CA VAL A 97 32.39 38.03 -4.37
C VAL A 97 32.58 36.53 -4.15
N LYS A 98 32.41 36.06 -2.92
CA LYS A 98 32.60 34.65 -2.52
C LYS A 98 31.36 34.11 -1.82
N PRO A 99 31.11 32.79 -1.93
CA PRO A 99 30.03 32.15 -1.20
C PRO A 99 30.20 32.35 0.31
N ASN A 100 29.18 32.93 0.94
CA ASN A 100 29.13 33.10 2.39
C ASN A 100 28.77 31.77 3.08
N GLU A 101 29.63 31.30 3.97
CA GLU A 101 29.48 30.02 4.69
C GLU A 101 28.19 29.96 5.54
N HIS A 102 27.78 31.09 6.14
CA HIS A 102 26.57 31.13 6.97
C HIS A 102 25.30 31.03 6.13
N LEU A 103 25.31 31.55 4.89
CA LEU A 103 24.18 31.40 3.97
C LEU A 103 24.08 29.97 3.45
N ILE A 104 25.22 29.29 3.24
CA ILE A 104 25.26 27.86 2.90
C ILE A 104 24.65 27.04 4.02
N GLU A 105 25.11 27.23 5.27
CA GLU A 105 24.60 26.49 6.42
C GLU A 105 23.09 26.69 6.62
N TYR A 106 22.61 27.94 6.52
CA TYR A 106 21.17 28.24 6.55
C TYR A 106 20.39 27.51 5.45
N LEU A 107 20.87 27.56 4.21
CA LEU A 107 20.22 26.90 3.08
C LEU A 107 20.20 25.37 3.26
N ASP A 108 21.30 24.79 3.70
CA ASP A 108 21.42 23.35 3.91
C ASP A 108 20.49 22.87 5.05
N GLU A 109 20.34 23.64 6.12
CA GLU A 109 19.39 23.36 7.21
C GLU A 109 17.94 23.38 6.71
N GLU A 110 17.54 24.43 6.00
CA GLU A 110 16.18 24.57 5.44
C GLU A 110 15.88 23.49 4.39
N ILE A 111 16.86 23.16 3.54
CA ILE A 111 16.77 22.07 2.56
C ILE A 111 16.60 20.73 3.28
N ALA A 112 17.33 20.49 4.38
CA ALA A 112 17.23 19.26 5.16
C ALA A 112 15.87 19.10 5.83
N ASP A 113 15.31 20.17 6.42
CA ASP A 113 13.97 20.16 7.00
C ASP A 113 12.89 19.91 5.94
N LEU A 114 12.98 20.60 4.79
CA LEU A 114 12.08 20.38 3.65
C LEU A 114 12.13 18.95 3.12
N ARG A 115 13.34 18.36 3.01
CA ARG A 115 13.51 16.94 2.67
C ARG A 115 12.83 16.03 3.68
N GLY A 116 13.01 16.30 4.97
CA GLY A 116 12.39 15.53 6.06
C GLY A 116 10.86 15.53 5.95
N ARG A 117 10.25 16.70 5.75
CA ARG A 117 8.79 16.84 5.59
C ARG A 117 8.25 16.12 4.36
N LEU A 118 8.92 16.25 3.21
CA LEU A 118 8.52 15.55 1.98
C LEU A 118 8.72 14.03 2.09
N ALA A 119 9.77 13.59 2.78
CA ALA A 119 9.97 12.17 3.08
C ALA A 119 8.85 11.62 3.96
N GLN A 120 8.41 12.36 4.98
CA GLN A 120 7.28 11.99 5.83
C GLN A 120 5.96 11.91 5.05
N ASP A 121 5.72 12.82 4.10
CA ASP A 121 4.55 12.79 3.22
C ASP A 121 4.57 11.55 2.30
N SER A 122 5.74 11.21 1.74
CA SER A 122 5.90 9.99 0.94
C SER A 122 5.63 8.72 1.75
N ALA A 123 6.07 8.66 3.01
CA ALA A 123 5.78 7.56 3.93
C ALA A 123 4.28 7.45 4.23
N THR A 124 3.61 8.59 4.37
CA THR A 124 2.16 8.67 4.58
C THR A 124 1.40 8.17 3.35
N ALA A 125 1.84 8.55 2.15
CA ALA A 125 1.30 8.08 0.87
C ALA A 125 1.41 6.56 0.73
N VAL A 126 2.58 5.99 1.06
CA VAL A 126 2.82 4.54 1.07
C VAL A 126 1.88 3.83 2.06
N SER A 127 1.81 4.32 3.30
CA SER A 127 0.97 3.74 4.34
C SER A 127 -0.52 3.78 3.97
N ARG A 128 -1.01 4.93 3.47
CA ARG A 128 -2.41 5.05 3.00
C ARG A 128 -2.70 4.18 1.79
N GLY A 129 -1.79 4.15 0.80
CA GLY A 129 -1.90 3.28 -0.37
C GLY A 129 -2.06 1.82 0.05
N LEU A 130 -1.19 1.35 0.93
CA LEU A 130 -1.23 -0.02 1.42
C LEU A 130 -2.48 -0.32 2.25
N ASN A 131 -2.88 0.57 3.17
CA ASN A 131 -4.10 0.39 3.98
C ASN A 131 -5.36 0.33 3.10
N VAL A 132 -5.46 1.20 2.08
CA VAL A 132 -6.56 1.15 1.11
C VAL A 132 -6.53 -0.14 0.31
N GLY A 133 -5.35 -0.57 -0.15
CA GLY A 133 -5.18 -1.85 -0.85
C GLY A 133 -5.61 -3.05 -0.02
N LEU A 134 -5.19 -3.11 1.26
CA LEU A 134 -5.61 -4.15 2.20
C LEU A 134 -7.11 -4.12 2.45
N THR A 135 -7.70 -2.93 2.61
CA THR A 135 -9.16 -2.77 2.81
C THR A 135 -9.93 -3.27 1.59
N LEU A 136 -9.52 -2.86 0.38
CA LEU A 136 -10.11 -3.31 -0.87
C LEU A 136 -9.95 -4.81 -1.06
N GLY A 137 -8.75 -5.35 -0.81
CA GLY A 137 -8.47 -6.79 -0.88
C GLY A 137 -9.32 -7.57 0.12
N SER A 138 -9.49 -7.06 1.34
CA SER A 138 -10.34 -7.69 2.36
C SER A 138 -11.82 -7.65 1.98
N ALA A 139 -12.31 -6.52 1.47
CA ALA A 139 -13.69 -6.40 1.00
C ALA A 139 -13.95 -7.33 -0.20
N ALA A 140 -13.03 -7.37 -1.17
CA ALA A 140 -13.11 -8.27 -2.30
C ALA A 140 -13.07 -9.75 -1.87
N SER A 141 -12.20 -10.09 -0.91
CA SER A 141 -12.13 -11.44 -0.33
C SER A 141 -13.43 -11.81 0.38
N LEU A 142 -14.01 -10.90 1.17
CA LEU A 142 -15.30 -11.10 1.81
C LEU A 142 -16.40 -11.35 0.78
N VAL A 143 -16.47 -10.55 -0.28
CA VAL A 143 -17.44 -10.74 -1.37
C VAL A 143 -17.22 -12.11 -2.03
N LEU A 144 -15.98 -12.47 -2.36
CA LEU A 144 -15.64 -13.77 -2.94
C LEU A 144 -15.94 -14.96 -2.02
N LEU A 145 -16.00 -14.77 -0.70
CA LEU A 145 -16.37 -15.80 0.26
C LEU A 145 -17.90 -15.88 0.45
N VAL A 146 -18.55 -14.73 0.63
CA VAL A 146 -19.97 -14.64 1.00
C VAL A 146 -20.88 -14.95 -0.19
N VAL A 147 -20.55 -14.46 -1.39
CA VAL A 147 -21.36 -14.64 -2.61
C VAL A 147 -21.52 -16.14 -2.95
N PRO A 148 -20.45 -16.95 -3.02
CA PRO A 148 -20.60 -18.39 -3.26
C PRO A 148 -21.26 -19.15 -2.11
N LEU A 149 -21.10 -18.72 -0.85
CA LEU A 149 -21.77 -19.40 0.27
C LEU A 149 -23.28 -19.15 0.28
N LEU A 150 -23.71 -17.91 0.02
CA LEU A 150 -25.13 -17.55 0.04
C LEU A 150 -25.87 -18.05 -1.21
N TRP A 151 -25.26 -17.95 -2.39
CA TRP A 151 -25.93 -18.31 -3.65
C TRP A 151 -25.47 -19.64 -4.24
N GLY A 152 -24.28 -20.13 -3.92
CA GLY A 152 -23.70 -21.32 -4.56
C GLY A 152 -24.50 -22.59 -4.27
N VAL A 153 -25.06 -22.75 -3.06
CA VAL A 153 -25.92 -23.90 -2.75
C VAL A 153 -27.20 -23.87 -3.59
N GLY A 154 -27.83 -22.71 -3.73
CA GLY A 154 -29.02 -22.54 -4.55
C GLY A 154 -28.76 -22.75 -6.05
N ILE A 155 -27.62 -22.25 -6.56
CA ILE A 155 -27.19 -22.46 -7.94
C ILE A 155 -26.90 -23.94 -8.21
N LEU A 156 -26.18 -24.62 -7.32
CA LEU A 156 -25.89 -26.06 -7.45
C LEU A 156 -27.18 -26.90 -7.43
N GLN A 157 -28.14 -26.54 -6.56
CA GLN A 157 -29.45 -27.19 -6.54
C GLN A 157 -30.24 -26.96 -7.83
N ALA A 158 -30.22 -25.74 -8.37
CA ALA A 158 -30.86 -25.43 -9.66
C ALA A 158 -30.24 -26.21 -10.84
N LEU A 159 -28.96 -26.58 -10.73
CA LEU A 159 -28.25 -27.43 -11.68
C LEU A 159 -28.40 -28.94 -11.40
N GLY A 160 -29.23 -29.33 -10.42
CA GLY A 160 -29.47 -30.73 -10.06
C GLY A 160 -28.38 -31.39 -9.21
N VAL A 161 -27.42 -30.62 -8.70
CA VAL A 161 -26.31 -31.13 -7.87
C VAL A 161 -26.67 -31.00 -6.39
N THR A 162 -26.85 -32.14 -5.71
CA THR A 162 -27.07 -32.18 -4.26
C THR A 162 -25.76 -32.44 -3.52
N LEU A 163 -25.32 -31.47 -2.71
CA LEU A 163 -24.17 -31.66 -1.81
C LEU A 163 -24.56 -32.55 -0.62
N ASN A 164 -23.92 -33.71 -0.49
CA ASN A 164 -23.99 -34.55 0.71
C ASN A 164 -23.35 -33.86 1.92
N CYS A 165 -23.56 -34.39 3.13
CA CYS A 165 -23.03 -33.80 4.37
C CYS A 165 -21.51 -33.60 4.28
N THR A 166 -20.79 -34.61 3.77
CA THR A 166 -19.33 -34.60 3.64
C THR A 166 -18.82 -33.45 2.76
N ASN A 167 -19.40 -33.30 1.57
CA ASN A 167 -19.00 -32.25 0.62
C ASN A 167 -19.28 -30.85 1.17
N ARG A 168 -20.36 -30.66 1.95
CA ARG A 168 -20.67 -29.38 2.59
C ARG A 168 -19.60 -28.99 3.61
N TRP A 169 -19.16 -29.94 4.45
CA TRP A 169 -18.13 -29.69 5.45
C TRP A 169 -16.73 -29.49 4.85
N HIS A 170 -16.39 -30.20 3.76
CA HIS A 170 -15.15 -29.93 3.03
C HIS A 170 -15.14 -28.54 2.41
N LEU A 171 -16.23 -28.16 1.74
CA LEU A 171 -16.39 -26.84 1.15
C LEU A 171 -16.26 -25.78 2.25
N LEU A 172 -16.99 -25.93 3.34
CA LEU A 172 -16.96 -25.02 4.48
C LEU A 172 -15.56 -24.94 5.12
N GLY A 173 -14.85 -26.06 5.27
CA GLY A 173 -13.45 -26.07 5.74
C GLY A 173 -12.51 -25.29 4.83
N ALA A 174 -12.64 -25.43 3.51
CA ALA A 174 -11.86 -24.67 2.53
C ALA A 174 -12.18 -23.16 2.61
N PHE A 175 -13.46 -22.79 2.72
CA PHE A 175 -13.89 -21.39 2.87
C PHE A 175 -13.33 -20.76 4.14
N VAL A 176 -13.39 -21.47 5.26
CA VAL A 176 -12.88 -20.99 6.56
C VAL A 176 -11.37 -20.88 6.55
N CYS A 177 -10.67 -21.92 6.10
CA CYS A 177 -9.21 -21.91 6.00
C CYS A 177 -8.73 -20.77 5.09
N GLY A 178 -9.30 -20.66 3.88
CA GLY A 178 -8.99 -19.58 2.94
C GLY A 178 -9.29 -18.20 3.52
N GLY A 179 -10.50 -17.99 4.04
CA GLY A 179 -10.92 -16.69 4.58
C GLY A 179 -10.10 -16.23 5.77
N VAL A 180 -9.80 -17.12 6.72
CA VAL A 180 -8.92 -16.79 7.85
C VAL A 180 -7.47 -16.62 7.40
N GLY A 181 -7.05 -17.28 6.31
CA GLY A 181 -5.75 -17.01 5.67
C GLY A 181 -5.64 -15.62 5.05
N ALA A 182 -6.70 -15.13 4.40
CA ALA A 182 -6.74 -13.74 3.94
C ALA A 182 -6.58 -12.76 5.12
N PHE A 183 -7.25 -13.03 6.24
CA PHE A 183 -7.11 -12.25 7.47
C PHE A 183 -5.68 -12.31 8.06
N GLY A 184 -5.08 -13.50 8.12
CA GLY A 184 -3.69 -13.69 8.55
C GLY A 184 -2.69 -12.87 7.72
N ALA A 185 -2.88 -12.82 6.40
CA ALA A 185 -2.04 -12.02 5.51
C ALA A 185 -2.19 -10.51 5.78
N VAL A 186 -3.41 -10.02 6.00
CA VAL A 186 -3.65 -8.60 6.38
C VAL A 186 -2.92 -8.27 7.68
N LEU A 187 -3.06 -9.12 8.71
CA LEU A 187 -2.45 -8.88 10.02
C LEU A 187 -0.92 -8.92 9.94
N SER A 188 -0.36 -9.85 9.17
CA SER A 188 1.08 -9.94 8.91
C SER A 188 1.64 -8.66 8.29
N VAL A 189 0.92 -8.06 7.35
CA VAL A 189 1.29 -6.76 6.77
C VAL A 189 1.22 -5.64 7.81
N LEU A 190 0.13 -5.54 8.58
CA LEU A 190 -0.04 -4.49 9.58
C LEU A 190 1.03 -4.55 10.70
N VAL A 191 1.34 -5.74 11.21
CA VAL A 191 2.38 -5.94 12.22
C VAL A 191 3.75 -5.50 11.69
N ARG A 192 4.05 -5.82 10.44
CA ARG A 192 5.34 -5.46 9.82
C ARG A 192 5.43 -3.99 9.44
N LEU A 193 4.32 -3.37 9.05
CA LEU A 193 4.30 -1.93 8.80
C LEU A 193 4.61 -1.15 10.07
N ARG A 194 4.05 -1.56 11.21
CA ARG A 194 4.38 -0.96 12.51
C ARG A 194 5.86 -1.11 12.87
N GLY A 195 6.52 -2.19 12.44
CA GLY A 195 7.94 -2.42 12.72
C GLY A 195 8.91 -1.78 11.72
N ASN A 196 8.53 -1.60 10.44
CA ASN A 196 9.46 -1.37 9.33
C ASN A 196 8.99 -0.32 8.30
N ALA A 197 8.06 0.58 8.62
CA ALA A 197 7.60 1.62 7.70
C ALA A 197 8.77 2.40 7.06
N GLU A 198 9.81 2.69 7.83
CA GLU A 198 11.03 3.38 7.36
C GLU A 198 11.94 2.52 6.45
N GLN A 199 11.92 1.19 6.62
CA GLN A 199 12.72 0.30 5.76
C GLN A 199 12.05 0.05 4.41
N LEU A 200 10.71 0.10 4.36
CA LEU A 200 9.96 -0.03 3.11
C LEU A 200 10.18 1.18 2.21
N THR A 201 10.15 2.39 2.77
CA THR A 201 10.50 3.62 2.04
C THR A 201 11.96 3.62 1.59
N LYS A 202 12.91 3.21 2.44
CA LYS A 202 14.33 3.08 2.06
C LYS A 202 14.57 2.05 0.94
N ARG A 203 13.95 0.87 0.99
CA ARG A 203 14.10 -0.15 -0.07
C ARG A 203 13.52 0.29 -1.41
N GLN A 204 12.39 0.99 -1.40
CA GLN A 204 11.77 1.46 -2.65
C GLN A 204 12.57 2.59 -3.28
N ASN A 205 13.06 3.53 -2.46
CA ASN A 205 13.92 4.63 -2.92
C ASN A 205 15.28 4.12 -3.41
N SER A 206 15.85 3.08 -2.76
CA SER A 206 17.15 2.52 -3.15
C SER A 206 17.10 1.59 -4.36
N SER A 207 15.94 1.07 -4.74
CA SER A 207 15.80 0.12 -5.87
C SER A 207 15.33 0.77 -7.18
N ARG A 208 14.95 2.06 -7.14
CA ARG A 208 14.55 2.85 -8.30
C ARG A 208 15.11 4.25 -8.15
N ASP A 209 16.28 4.51 -8.73
CA ASP A 209 16.96 5.82 -8.79
C ASP A 209 16.21 6.90 -9.60
N GLY A 210 14.90 6.72 -9.86
CA GLY A 210 14.05 7.73 -10.47
C GLY A 210 13.19 8.40 -9.40
N LEU A 211 13.07 9.73 -9.44
CA LEU A 211 12.09 10.51 -8.69
C LEU A 211 10.65 10.01 -8.97
N ILE A 212 10.21 8.96 -8.29
CA ILE A 212 8.85 8.42 -8.45
C ILE A 212 7.88 9.39 -7.78
N VAL A 213 6.82 9.75 -8.52
CA VAL A 213 5.73 10.57 -8.00
C VAL A 213 5.05 9.85 -6.83
N PRO A 214 4.91 10.47 -5.64
CA PRO A 214 4.24 9.87 -4.48
C PRO A 214 2.85 9.25 -4.77
N GLY A 215 2.07 9.84 -5.68
CA GLY A 215 0.79 9.26 -6.13
C GLY A 215 0.92 7.93 -6.87
N GLN A 216 1.98 7.73 -7.68
CA GLN A 216 2.27 6.45 -8.31
C GLN A 216 2.73 5.41 -7.28
N MET A 217 3.50 5.83 -6.28
CA MET A 217 3.86 4.96 -5.16
C MET A 217 2.60 4.47 -4.42
N ALA A 218 1.69 5.37 -4.06
CA ALA A 218 0.44 5.01 -3.39
C ALA A 218 -0.36 3.98 -4.20
N ARG A 219 -0.55 4.19 -5.52
CA ARG A 219 -1.24 3.22 -6.40
C ARG A 219 -0.55 1.87 -6.46
N SER A 220 0.78 1.85 -6.62
CA SER A 220 1.55 0.60 -6.64
C SER A 220 1.40 -0.18 -5.33
N MET A 221 1.42 0.52 -4.18
CA MET A 221 1.20 -0.07 -2.87
C MET A 221 -0.23 -0.57 -2.66
N ARG A 222 -1.23 0.01 -3.35
CA ARG A 222 -2.59 -0.56 -3.35
C ARG A 222 -2.61 -1.93 -3.99
N HIS A 223 -2.04 -2.04 -5.19
CA HIS A 223 -1.98 -3.31 -5.91
C HIS A 223 -1.23 -4.34 -5.11
N GLU A 224 -0.11 -3.95 -4.48
CA GLU A 224 0.63 -4.85 -3.60
C GLU A 224 -0.21 -5.28 -2.38
N GLY A 225 -0.95 -4.37 -1.75
CA GLY A 225 -1.87 -4.70 -0.65
C GLY A 225 -2.95 -5.69 -1.06
N VAL A 226 -3.62 -5.46 -2.18
CA VAL A 226 -4.64 -6.38 -2.73
C VAL A 226 -4.03 -7.73 -3.04
N TYR A 227 -2.90 -7.75 -3.76
CA TYR A 227 -2.21 -8.97 -4.16
C TYR A 227 -1.78 -9.80 -2.95
N ARG A 228 -1.31 -9.17 -1.86
CA ARG A 228 -0.95 -9.87 -0.61
C ARG A 228 -2.12 -10.62 0.02
N VAL A 229 -3.32 -10.02 0.03
CA VAL A 229 -4.53 -10.69 0.53
C VAL A 229 -4.86 -11.91 -0.31
N PHE A 230 -4.82 -11.80 -1.64
CA PHE A 230 -5.07 -12.92 -2.54
C PHE A 230 -4.03 -14.05 -2.41
N VAL A 231 -2.74 -13.70 -2.27
CA VAL A 231 -1.68 -14.70 -2.04
C VAL A 231 -1.92 -15.45 -0.74
N GLY A 232 -2.27 -14.76 0.35
CA GLY A 232 -2.62 -15.40 1.63
C GLY A 232 -3.81 -16.35 1.51
N TRP A 233 -4.85 -15.94 0.77
CA TRP A 233 -6.04 -16.74 0.50
C TRP A 233 -5.70 -18.02 -0.29
N ILE A 234 -4.96 -17.90 -1.39
CA ILE A 234 -4.54 -19.03 -2.23
C ILE A 234 -3.64 -19.98 -1.46
N LEU A 235 -2.69 -19.46 -0.69
CA LEU A 235 -1.77 -20.27 0.11
C LEU A 235 -2.52 -21.09 1.17
N ALA A 236 -3.47 -20.47 1.87
CA ALA A 236 -4.30 -21.19 2.85
C ALA A 236 -5.16 -22.27 2.20
N LEU A 237 -5.73 -22.03 1.02
CA LEU A 237 -6.44 -23.06 0.24
C LEU A 237 -5.50 -24.19 -0.20
N ALA A 238 -4.30 -23.87 -0.68
CA ALA A 238 -3.32 -24.89 -1.06
C ALA A 238 -2.95 -25.79 0.13
N VAL A 239 -2.72 -25.19 1.30
CA VAL A 239 -2.45 -25.93 2.54
C VAL A 239 -3.66 -26.78 2.95
N TYR A 240 -4.88 -26.24 2.84
CA TYR A 240 -6.10 -27.01 3.07
C TYR A 240 -6.14 -28.26 2.19
N PHE A 241 -5.96 -28.12 0.88
CA PHE A 241 -6.01 -29.25 -0.06
C PHE A 241 -4.88 -30.26 0.15
N LEU A 242 -3.67 -29.80 0.48
CA LEU A 242 -2.53 -30.68 0.78
C LEU A 242 -2.79 -31.54 2.02
N LEU A 243 -3.34 -30.94 3.08
CA LEU A 243 -3.64 -31.64 4.33
C LEU A 243 -4.90 -32.51 4.20
N SER A 244 -5.96 -32.01 3.59
CA SER A 244 -7.21 -32.78 3.38
C SER A 244 -7.04 -33.92 2.38
N GLY A 245 -6.13 -33.76 1.41
CA GLY A 245 -5.80 -34.79 0.42
C GLY A 245 -4.85 -35.88 0.94
N GLY A 246 -4.37 -35.78 2.18
CA GLY A 246 -3.49 -36.77 2.80
C GLY A 246 -2.08 -36.83 2.20
N LEU A 247 -1.66 -35.80 1.45
CA LEU A 247 -0.33 -35.73 0.83
C LEU A 247 0.78 -35.49 1.87
N VAL A 248 0.44 -34.90 3.02
CA VAL A 248 1.36 -34.66 4.14
C VAL A 248 0.81 -35.35 5.40
N PRO A 249 1.27 -36.56 5.74
CA PRO A 249 0.72 -37.35 6.85
C PRO A 249 1.23 -36.92 8.24
N VAL A 250 1.86 -35.74 8.35
CA VAL A 250 2.55 -35.30 9.58
C VAL A 250 1.57 -34.69 10.60
N PHE A 251 0.38 -34.25 10.17
CA PHE A 251 -0.59 -33.59 11.03
C PHE A 251 -1.85 -34.44 11.18
N GLU A 252 -2.15 -34.85 12.42
CA GLU A 252 -3.44 -35.44 12.76
C GLU A 252 -4.50 -34.34 12.84
N VAL A 253 -5.54 -34.43 12.01
CA VAL A 253 -6.67 -33.50 12.03
C VAL A 253 -7.58 -33.88 13.20
N PRO A 254 -7.86 -32.98 14.17
CA PRO A 254 -8.53 -33.34 15.43
C PRO A 254 -10.00 -33.77 15.29
N ALA A 255 -10.61 -33.45 14.16
CA ALA A 255 -11.94 -33.92 13.77
C ALA A 255 -12.00 -34.08 12.25
N THR A 256 -12.33 -35.28 11.78
CA THR A 256 -12.55 -35.54 10.37
C THR A 256 -14.02 -35.34 9.98
N VAL A 257 -14.28 -35.08 8.70
CA VAL A 257 -15.65 -34.91 8.20
C VAL A 257 -16.50 -36.17 8.40
N ALA A 258 -15.88 -37.35 8.44
CA ALA A 258 -16.53 -38.62 8.74
C ALA A 258 -17.04 -38.71 10.19
N GLU A 259 -16.37 -38.04 11.14
CA GLU A 259 -16.81 -37.98 12.54
C GLU A 259 -17.97 -36.98 12.75
N ILE A 260 -18.08 -35.98 11.88
CA ILE A 260 -19.10 -34.93 11.95
C ILE A 260 -20.38 -35.34 11.20
N CYS A 261 -20.22 -36.06 10.10
CA CYS A 261 -21.31 -36.62 9.29
C CYS A 261 -21.43 -38.13 9.56
N PRO A 262 -22.08 -38.54 10.66
CA PRO A 262 -22.17 -39.94 11.03
C PRO A 262 -22.94 -40.74 9.97
N SER A 263 -22.52 -41.99 9.78
CA SER A 263 -23.33 -43.02 9.12
C SER A 263 -24.56 -43.37 9.97
N ALA A 264 -25.58 -43.98 9.35
CA ALA A 264 -26.81 -44.38 10.03
C ALA A 264 -26.48 -45.25 11.26
N GLY A 265 -26.85 -44.78 12.46
CA GLY A 265 -26.65 -45.48 13.73
C GLY A 265 -25.64 -44.85 14.71
N SER A 266 -24.95 -43.78 14.32
CA SER A 266 -24.02 -43.04 15.20
C SER A 266 -24.56 -41.63 15.52
N PRO A 267 -24.62 -41.20 16.79
CA PRO A 267 -24.92 -39.81 17.12
C PRO A 267 -23.70 -38.94 16.76
N GLY A 268 -23.87 -38.08 15.76
CA GLY A 268 -22.86 -37.07 15.43
C GLY A 268 -22.64 -36.11 16.60
N SER A 269 -21.43 -35.57 16.73
CA SER A 269 -21.09 -34.66 17.83
C SER A 269 -20.90 -33.23 17.33
N ALA A 270 -21.69 -32.29 17.86
CA ALA A 270 -21.53 -30.86 17.59
C ALA A 270 -20.14 -30.33 18.02
N ALA A 271 -19.53 -30.93 19.06
CA ALA A 271 -18.19 -30.58 19.52
C ALA A 271 -17.11 -30.89 18.48
N LYS A 272 -17.28 -31.96 17.69
CA LYS A 272 -16.37 -32.28 16.58
C LYS A 272 -16.45 -31.26 15.44
N GLY A 273 -17.62 -30.64 15.26
CA GLY A 273 -17.80 -29.50 14.35
C GLY A 273 -16.98 -28.29 14.79
N THR A 274 -16.96 -27.96 16.09
CA THR A 274 -16.17 -26.83 16.60
C THR A 274 -14.67 -27.07 16.52
N ASP A 275 -14.21 -28.30 16.78
CA ASP A 275 -12.79 -28.67 16.67
C ASP A 275 -12.29 -28.57 15.23
N PHE A 276 -13.12 -29.04 14.28
CA PHE A 276 -12.84 -28.89 12.84
C PHE A 276 -12.69 -27.43 12.44
N TRP A 277 -13.61 -26.57 12.88
CA TRP A 277 -13.55 -25.13 12.63
C TRP A 277 -12.28 -24.51 13.21
N GLY A 278 -12.02 -24.74 14.50
CA GLY A 278 -10.88 -24.17 15.20
C GLY A 278 -9.55 -24.54 14.53
N PHE A 279 -9.40 -25.80 14.14
CA PHE A 279 -8.21 -26.28 13.44
C PHE A 279 -7.99 -25.56 12.10
N TRP A 280 -9.00 -25.54 11.21
CA TRP A 280 -8.85 -24.92 9.90
C TRP A 280 -8.73 -23.40 9.96
N CYS A 281 -9.36 -22.75 10.95
CA CYS A 281 -9.09 -21.35 11.27
C CYS A 281 -7.61 -21.12 11.60
N ALA A 282 -7.04 -21.93 12.51
CA ALA A 282 -5.65 -21.77 12.93
C ALA A 282 -4.66 -22.05 11.79
N ILE A 283 -4.86 -23.13 11.04
CA ILE A 283 -4.02 -23.47 9.88
C ILE A 283 -4.11 -22.38 8.81
N GLY A 284 -5.33 -21.95 8.47
CA GLY A 284 -5.58 -20.87 7.53
C GLY A 284 -4.84 -19.60 7.95
N PHE A 285 -5.01 -19.19 9.20
CA PHE A 285 -4.33 -18.03 9.78
C PHE A 285 -2.81 -18.12 9.63
N VAL A 286 -2.20 -19.23 10.05
CA VAL A 286 -0.74 -19.42 10.02
C VAL A 286 -0.21 -19.45 8.59
N ALA A 287 -0.93 -20.10 7.66
CA ALA A 287 -0.58 -20.11 6.25
C ALA A 287 -0.61 -18.67 5.68
N GLY A 288 -1.71 -17.95 5.93
CA GLY A 288 -1.88 -16.57 5.52
C GLY A 288 -0.87 -15.61 6.13
N PHE A 289 -0.53 -15.77 7.41
CA PHE A 289 0.44 -14.93 8.12
C PHE A 289 1.89 -15.12 7.64
N ASN A 290 2.14 -16.24 6.96
CA ASN A 290 3.42 -16.55 6.32
C ASN A 290 3.47 -16.18 4.83
N GLU A 291 2.60 -15.27 4.36
CA GLU A 291 2.53 -14.83 2.96
C GLU A 291 3.88 -14.36 2.40
N ARG A 292 4.80 -13.89 3.26
CA ARG A 292 6.17 -13.48 2.86
C ARG A 292 6.99 -14.60 2.21
N TRP A 293 6.81 -15.85 2.63
CA TRP A 293 7.47 -16.98 1.96
C TRP A 293 6.99 -17.10 0.52
N ALA A 294 5.69 -16.95 0.28
CA ALA A 294 5.12 -16.97 -1.06
C ALA A 294 5.57 -15.77 -1.92
N PHE A 295 5.68 -14.57 -1.34
CA PHE A 295 6.26 -13.41 -2.04
C PHE A 295 7.74 -13.60 -2.38
N GLY A 296 8.52 -14.20 -1.48
CA GLY A 296 9.94 -14.50 -1.72
C GLY A 296 10.15 -15.50 -2.86
N ILE A 297 9.18 -16.39 -3.08
CA ILE A 297 9.18 -17.38 -4.16
C ILE A 297 8.72 -16.75 -5.48
N LEU A 298 7.63 -15.97 -5.46
CA LEU A 298 7.04 -15.35 -6.66
C LEU A 298 7.84 -14.13 -7.16
N GLY A 299 8.61 -13.46 -6.29
CA GLY A 299 9.42 -12.29 -6.64
C GLY A 299 10.81 -12.61 -7.20
N ARG A 300 11.18 -13.89 -7.36
CA ARG A 300 12.56 -14.29 -7.69
C ARG A 300 12.89 -14.27 -9.20
N GLU A 301 11.96 -13.90 -10.07
CA GLU A 301 12.17 -13.93 -11.53
C GLU A 301 12.49 -12.58 -12.20
N SER A 302 12.48 -11.43 -11.52
CA SER A 302 12.81 -10.14 -12.18
C SER A 302 14.29 -9.72 -12.10
N THR A 303 15.16 -10.49 -11.45
CA THR A 303 16.60 -10.18 -11.32
C THR A 303 17.53 -11.15 -12.06
N ARG A 304 17.02 -11.91 -13.03
CA ARG A 304 17.87 -12.79 -13.87
C ARG A 304 17.67 -12.56 -15.37
N LYS A 305 18.16 -11.42 -15.84
CA LYS A 305 18.84 -11.36 -17.15
C LYS A 305 20.12 -10.53 -16.99
N PRO A 306 21.29 -11.15 -16.84
CA PRO A 306 22.52 -10.49 -17.25
C PRO A 306 22.47 -10.43 -18.77
N LYS A 307 22.12 -9.28 -19.35
CA LYS A 307 22.51 -9.00 -20.72
C LYS A 307 23.97 -8.55 -20.68
N GLY A 308 24.85 -9.54 -20.69
CA GLY A 308 26.13 -9.40 -21.37
C GLY A 308 25.92 -9.87 -22.81
N ALA A 309 25.97 -8.92 -23.74
CA ALA A 309 26.38 -9.03 -25.14
C ALA A 309 26.33 -7.61 -25.72
#